data_AF-A0A7W1BI22-F1
#
_entry.id   AF-A0A7W1BI22-F1
#
_cell.length_a   1.000
_cell.length_b   1.000
_cell.length_c   1.000
_cell.angle_alpha   90.00
_cell.angle_beta   90.00
_cell.angle_gamma   90.00
#
_symmetry.space_group_name_H-M   'P 1'
#
loop_
_entity.id
_entity.type
_entity.pdbx_description
1 polymer ?
#
loop_
_entity_poly.entity_id
_entity_poly.type
_entity_poly.pdbx_seq_one_letter_code
_entity_poly.pdbx_strand_id
1 'polypeptide(L)'
;MTYIRSAILATTIAAAFTPLKAQTADATFNRAVEAYTKVKTVRATFSQTLSNPLMGTTVTAKGEILQQRPKYLSVRFTDPAGDRIVADGKSLWIYLPSTNPGQVIRVRVGENGAGVPDVTAQFLDAPKTRYAVSDAGRGEVGRRPARILTLVAKEASVPFSKAIIWVDDVDGLVRQFEMTDANDMVRKITITELTINAPIAMSVFRFTLPKGVKVFDQGQ
;
A
#
# COMPACT_ATOMS: atom_id res chain seq x y z
N MET A 1 23.21 68.11 -35.02
CA MET A 1 24.23 67.14 -34.56
C MET A 1 24.52 67.49 -33.10
N THR A 2 24.33 66.68 -32.06
CA THR A 2 24.43 65.22 -31.95
C THR A 2 23.96 64.80 -30.54
N TYR A 3 22.95 63.93 -30.52
CA TYR A 3 22.57 62.82 -29.62
C TYR A 3 22.22 62.99 -28.12
N ILE A 4 20.99 62.56 -27.85
CA ILE A 4 20.33 62.13 -26.61
C ILE A 4 21.06 60.92 -26.00
N ARG A 5 21.15 60.86 -24.67
CA ARG A 5 21.41 59.60 -23.92
C ARG A 5 20.36 59.43 -22.82
N SER A 6 19.32 58.67 -23.15
CA SER A 6 18.35 58.14 -22.19
C SER A 6 18.96 56.95 -21.47
N ALA A 7 19.06 57.00 -20.14
CA ALA A 7 19.44 55.86 -19.32
C ALA A 7 18.17 55.11 -18.90
N ILE A 8 17.98 53.90 -19.45
CA ILE A 8 16.94 52.97 -19.01
C ILE A 8 17.52 52.18 -17.83
N LEU A 9 16.96 52.39 -16.64
CA LEU A 9 17.29 51.61 -15.45
C LEU A 9 16.50 50.29 -15.52
N ALA A 10 17.17 49.19 -15.86
CA ALA A 10 16.57 47.87 -15.87
C ALA A 10 16.57 47.29 -14.45
N THR A 11 15.41 47.25 -13.80
CA THR A 11 15.21 46.60 -12.50
C THR A 11 15.09 45.09 -12.70
N THR A 12 16.15 44.34 -12.44
CA THR A 12 16.15 42.88 -12.42
C THR A 12 15.41 42.39 -11.18
N ILE A 13 14.19 41.85 -11.35
CA ILE A 13 13.50 41.08 -10.32
C ILE A 13 14.19 39.72 -10.23
N ALA A 14 15.08 39.56 -9.25
CA ALA A 14 15.62 38.26 -8.88
C ALA A 14 14.51 37.44 -8.20
N ALA A 15 13.87 36.55 -8.97
CA ALA A 15 13.01 35.53 -8.40
C ALA A 15 13.87 34.62 -7.50
N ALA A 16 13.68 34.72 -6.19
CA ALA A 16 14.27 33.80 -5.23
C ALA A 16 13.66 32.41 -5.45
N PHE A 17 14.31 31.59 -6.26
CA PHE A 17 14.05 30.16 -6.30
C PHE A 17 14.49 29.57 -4.96
N THR A 18 13.58 29.44 -4.01
CA THR A 18 13.83 28.59 -2.84
C THR A 18 14.04 27.17 -3.36
N PRO A 19 15.24 26.57 -3.20
CA PRO A 19 15.43 25.19 -3.60
C PRO A 19 14.46 24.33 -2.78
N LEU A 20 13.55 23.66 -3.48
CA LEU A 20 12.68 22.66 -2.87
C LEU A 20 13.60 21.64 -2.20
N LYS A 21 13.66 21.64 -0.86
CA LYS A 21 14.55 20.74 -0.12
C LYS A 21 14.31 19.33 -0.63
N ALA A 22 15.35 18.70 -1.18
CA ALA A 22 15.32 17.30 -1.53
C ALA A 22 14.97 16.51 -0.26
N GLN A 23 13.74 16.03 -0.18
CA GLN A 23 13.31 15.21 0.96
C GLN A 23 14.12 13.93 0.91
N THR A 24 14.84 13.62 2.00
CA THR A 24 15.61 12.39 2.08
C THR A 24 14.67 11.18 2.11
N ALA A 25 15.19 10.01 1.70
CA ALA A 25 14.45 8.75 1.80
C ALA A 25 13.90 8.52 3.23
N ASP A 26 14.72 8.84 4.23
CA ASP A 26 14.35 8.75 5.64
C ASP A 26 13.20 9.68 6.03
N ALA A 27 13.24 10.94 5.59
CA ALA A 27 12.19 11.90 5.89
C ALA A 27 10.87 11.50 5.22
N THR A 28 10.94 10.97 3.99
CA THR A 28 9.78 10.46 3.26
C THR A 28 9.19 9.22 3.95
N PHE A 29 10.04 8.28 4.34
CA PHE A 29 9.61 7.06 5.04
C PHE A 29 8.96 7.40 6.39
N ASN A 30 9.59 8.26 7.19
CA ASN A 30 9.05 8.68 8.48
C ASN A 30 7.71 9.43 8.32
N ARG A 31 7.57 10.27 7.29
CA ARG A 31 6.31 10.94 6.96
C ARG A 31 5.22 9.93 6.61
N ALA A 32 5.55 8.89 5.85
CA ALA A 32 4.60 7.82 5.57
C ALA A 32 4.17 7.12 6.87
N VAL A 33 5.12 6.69 7.71
CA VAL A 33 4.83 6.09 9.02
C VAL A 33 3.88 6.98 9.82
N GLU A 34 4.20 8.28 9.96
CA GLU A 34 3.38 9.22 10.72
C GLU A 34 1.97 9.36 10.15
N ALA A 35 1.83 9.51 8.82
CA ALA A 35 0.54 9.61 8.16
C ALA A 35 -0.35 8.41 8.51
N TYR A 36 0.22 7.21 8.52
CA TYR A 36 -0.52 6.00 8.84
C TYR A 36 -0.82 5.81 10.32
N THR A 37 -0.06 6.37 11.27
CA THR A 37 -0.43 6.29 12.70
C THR A 37 -1.77 6.95 13.01
N LYS A 38 -2.19 7.92 12.19
CA LYS A 38 -3.44 8.67 12.33
C LYS A 38 -4.63 8.02 11.61
N VAL A 39 -4.41 6.91 10.89
CA VAL A 39 -5.44 6.20 10.12
C VAL A 39 -6.15 5.18 11.00
N LYS A 40 -7.46 5.36 11.18
CA LYS A 40 -8.35 4.45 11.90
C LYS A 40 -9.17 3.56 10.96
N THR A 41 -9.62 4.15 9.85
CA THR A 41 -10.36 3.44 8.81
C THR A 41 -9.79 3.73 7.43
N VAL A 42 -9.89 2.75 6.55
CA VAL A 42 -9.48 2.83 5.15
C VAL A 42 -10.62 2.30 4.29
N ARG A 43 -10.97 3.05 3.26
CA ARG A 43 -11.71 2.57 2.09
C ARG A 43 -10.85 2.82 0.86
N ALA A 44 -10.55 1.78 0.13
CA ALA A 44 -9.73 1.89 -1.07
C ALA A 44 -10.23 0.96 -2.17
N THR A 45 -10.15 1.41 -3.41
CA THR A 45 -10.19 0.51 -4.58
C THR A 45 -8.76 0.25 -5.06
N PHE A 46 -8.52 -0.94 -5.57
CA PHE A 46 -7.20 -1.33 -6.06
C PHE A 46 -7.26 -2.06 -7.39
N SER A 47 -6.17 -1.94 -8.14
CA SER A 47 -5.74 -2.91 -9.13
C SER A 47 -4.45 -3.58 -8.65
N GLN A 48 -4.26 -4.85 -9.00
CA GLN A 48 -3.05 -5.56 -8.68
C GLN A 48 -2.62 -6.47 -9.82
N THR A 49 -1.32 -6.73 -9.88
CA THR A 49 -0.72 -7.76 -10.72
C THR A 49 0.12 -8.68 -9.84
N LEU A 50 0.06 -9.98 -10.11
CA LEU A 50 0.95 -10.97 -9.53
C LEU A 50 1.66 -11.67 -10.69
N SER A 51 2.97 -11.50 -10.75
CA SER A 51 3.82 -12.02 -11.80
C SER A 51 4.75 -13.08 -11.23
N ASN A 52 4.90 -14.18 -11.96
CA ASN A 52 5.95 -15.18 -11.72
C ASN A 52 6.96 -15.05 -12.88
N PRO A 53 8.10 -14.38 -12.66
CA PRO A 53 9.11 -14.17 -13.70
C PRO A 53 9.68 -15.49 -14.24
N LEU A 54 9.81 -16.51 -13.39
CA LEU A 54 10.36 -17.82 -13.77
C LEU A 54 9.44 -18.57 -14.74
N MET A 55 8.12 -18.39 -14.59
CA MET A 55 7.12 -19.02 -15.47
C MET A 55 6.64 -18.10 -16.59
N GLY A 56 7.04 -16.82 -16.60
CA GLY A 56 6.54 -15.82 -17.54
C GLY A 56 5.04 -15.53 -17.41
N THR A 57 4.41 -15.86 -16.29
CA THR A 57 2.96 -15.69 -16.08
C THR A 57 2.67 -14.40 -15.31
N THR A 58 1.55 -13.76 -15.63
CA THR A 58 1.02 -12.62 -14.88
C THR A 58 -0.49 -12.76 -14.76
N VAL A 59 -0.98 -12.67 -13.54
CA VAL A 59 -2.41 -12.59 -13.25
C VAL A 59 -2.74 -11.19 -12.72
N THR A 60 -3.92 -10.70 -13.05
CA THR A 60 -4.37 -9.38 -12.59
C THR A 60 -5.62 -9.53 -11.75
N ALA A 61 -5.79 -8.65 -10.77
CA ALA A 61 -7.02 -8.58 -10.02
C ALA A 61 -7.39 -7.14 -9.64
N LYS A 62 -8.68 -6.89 -9.45
CA LYS A 62 -9.22 -5.63 -8.93
C LYS A 62 -10.14 -5.89 -7.76
N GLY A 63 -10.30 -4.89 -6.90
CA GLY A 63 -11.23 -5.01 -5.80
C GLY A 63 -11.33 -3.78 -4.92
N GLU A 64 -12.01 -3.98 -3.80
CA GLU A 64 -12.20 -2.99 -2.74
C GLU A 64 -11.63 -3.54 -1.42
N ILE A 65 -10.93 -2.68 -0.69
CA ILE A 65 -10.48 -2.90 0.67
C ILE A 65 -11.21 -1.93 1.59
N LEU A 66 -11.82 -2.48 2.62
CA LEU A 66 -12.35 -1.76 3.78
C LEU A 66 -11.60 -2.26 5.00
N GLN A 67 -11.01 -1.36 5.78
CA GLN A 67 -10.31 -1.70 7.00
C GLN A 67 -10.76 -0.78 8.13
N GLN A 68 -10.97 -1.36 9.30
CA GLN A 68 -11.13 -0.62 10.55
C GLN A 68 -10.17 -1.23 11.56
N ARG A 69 -9.12 -0.47 11.89
CA ARG A 69 -8.07 -0.96 12.77
C ARG A 69 -8.58 -1.18 14.21
N PRO A 70 -7.99 -2.13 14.95
CA PRO A 70 -6.90 -3.01 14.50
C PRO A 70 -7.38 -4.36 13.92
N LYS A 71 -8.66 -4.73 14.06
CA LYS A 71 -9.10 -6.14 13.91
C LYS A 71 -10.02 -6.42 12.72
N TYR A 72 -10.45 -5.40 11.99
CA TYR A 72 -11.46 -5.55 10.96
C TYR A 72 -10.91 -5.25 9.58
N LEU A 73 -11.13 -6.19 8.67
CA LEU A 73 -10.69 -6.13 7.29
C LEU A 73 -11.78 -6.75 6.41
N SER A 74 -11.99 -6.18 5.24
CA SER A 74 -12.90 -6.69 4.23
C SER A 74 -12.28 -6.38 2.87
N VAL A 75 -11.71 -7.40 2.24
CA VAL A 75 -11.24 -7.35 0.85
C VAL A 75 -12.23 -8.11 -0.02
N ARG A 76 -12.79 -7.44 -1.03
CA ARG A 76 -13.68 -8.04 -2.02
C ARG A 76 -13.03 -7.88 -3.39
N PHE A 77 -12.77 -8.99 -4.06
CA PHE A 77 -12.27 -8.98 -5.42
C PHE A 77 -13.46 -8.89 -6.39
N THR A 78 -13.36 -7.98 -7.35
CA THR A 78 -14.42 -7.69 -8.32
C THR A 78 -14.08 -8.20 -9.71
N ASP A 79 -12.80 -8.47 -9.98
CA ASP A 79 -12.32 -8.94 -11.27
C ASP A 79 -10.98 -9.69 -11.07
N PRO A 80 -10.93 -11.02 -11.28
CA PRO A 80 -12.11 -11.90 -11.31
C PRO A 80 -12.88 -11.82 -9.98
N ALA A 81 -14.20 -11.95 -10.05
CA ALA A 81 -15.05 -11.91 -8.86
C ALA A 81 -15.05 -13.26 -8.12
N GLY A 82 -15.33 -13.22 -6.82
CA GLY A 82 -15.57 -14.42 -5.99
C GLY A 82 -14.61 -14.55 -4.82
N ASP A 83 -13.39 -14.06 -4.95
CA ASP A 83 -12.42 -14.04 -3.87
C ASP A 83 -12.82 -13.04 -2.78
N ARG A 84 -12.68 -13.47 -1.52
CA ARG A 84 -13.14 -12.75 -0.34
C ARG A 84 -12.21 -13.00 0.84
N ILE A 85 -11.72 -11.91 1.43
CA ILE A 85 -10.97 -11.95 2.68
C ILE A 85 -11.68 -11.07 3.71
N VAL A 86 -11.96 -11.61 4.89
CA VAL A 86 -12.67 -10.88 5.94
C VAL A 86 -12.04 -11.15 7.29
N ALA A 87 -11.64 -10.11 8.01
CA ALA A 87 -11.41 -10.19 9.45
C ALA A 87 -12.63 -9.61 10.18
N ASP A 88 -13.28 -10.43 11.00
CA ASP A 88 -14.53 -10.10 11.70
C ASP A 88 -14.31 -9.65 13.17
N GLY A 89 -13.06 -9.41 13.55
CA GLY A 89 -12.65 -9.09 14.90
C GLY A 89 -12.22 -10.28 15.75
N LYS A 90 -12.56 -11.52 15.34
CA LYS A 90 -12.19 -12.77 16.04
C LYS A 90 -11.40 -13.72 15.15
N SER A 91 -11.74 -13.75 13.87
CA SER A 91 -11.15 -14.64 12.87
C SER A 91 -10.92 -13.87 11.57
N LEU A 92 -9.80 -14.20 10.91
CA LEU A 92 -9.56 -13.89 9.52
C LEU A 92 -10.02 -15.09 8.69
N TRP A 93 -10.93 -14.84 7.77
CA TRP A 93 -11.47 -15.77 6.81
C TRP A 93 -10.87 -15.47 5.44
N ILE A 94 -10.22 -16.46 4.84
CA ILE A 94 -9.59 -16.35 3.52
C ILE A 94 -10.29 -17.35 2.61
N TYR A 95 -11.10 -16.84 1.69
CA TYR A 95 -11.81 -17.62 0.69
C TYR A 95 -11.36 -17.17 -0.70
N LEU A 96 -10.54 -17.98 -1.36
CA LEU A 96 -9.95 -17.68 -2.67
C LEU A 96 -10.30 -18.79 -3.67
N PRO A 97 -11.59 -18.96 -4.04
CA PRO A 97 -12.02 -20.01 -4.95
C PRO A 97 -11.37 -19.91 -6.35
N SER A 98 -10.86 -18.74 -6.74
CA SER A 98 -10.16 -18.56 -8.00
C SER A 98 -8.87 -19.40 -8.12
N THR A 99 -8.21 -19.67 -6.99
CA THR A 99 -6.95 -20.43 -6.94
C THR A 99 -7.05 -21.71 -6.11
N ASN A 100 -7.90 -21.71 -5.07
CA ASN A 100 -8.07 -22.82 -4.13
C ASN A 100 -9.58 -23.10 -3.93
N PRO A 101 -10.25 -23.70 -4.91
CA PRO A 101 -11.69 -23.96 -4.85
C PRO A 101 -12.05 -24.94 -3.72
N GLY A 102 -13.26 -24.79 -3.18
CA GLY A 102 -13.83 -25.73 -2.20
C GLY A 102 -13.35 -25.58 -0.75
N GLN A 103 -12.51 -24.58 -0.45
CA GLN A 103 -11.99 -24.39 0.90
C GLN A 103 -12.02 -22.94 1.38
N VAL A 104 -12.07 -22.77 2.70
CA VAL A 104 -11.89 -21.51 3.42
C VAL A 104 -10.82 -21.72 4.49
N ILE A 105 -9.83 -20.84 4.53
CA ILE A 105 -8.84 -20.84 5.63
C ILE A 105 -9.34 -19.89 6.71
N ARG A 106 -9.27 -20.33 7.97
CA ARG A 106 -9.58 -19.53 9.15
C ARG A 106 -8.35 -19.38 10.03
N VAL A 107 -8.00 -18.15 10.35
CA VAL A 107 -6.90 -17.79 11.26
C VAL A 107 -7.46 -17.04 12.46
N ARG A 108 -6.97 -17.32 13.66
CA ARG A 108 -7.37 -16.60 14.88
C ARG A 108 -6.81 -15.18 14.85
N VAL A 109 -7.67 -14.19 15.11
CA VAL A 109 -7.24 -12.79 15.29
C VAL A 109 -6.97 -12.52 16.77
N GLY A 110 -5.75 -12.08 17.07
CA GLY A 110 -5.32 -11.70 18.41
C GLY A 110 -5.92 -10.37 18.89
N GLU A 111 -5.79 -10.09 20.18
CA GLU A 111 -6.39 -8.90 20.80
C GLU A 111 -5.86 -7.56 20.28
N ASN A 112 -4.68 -7.54 19.67
CA ASN A 112 -4.10 -6.35 19.04
C ASN A 112 -4.29 -6.34 17.51
N GLY A 113 -5.12 -7.23 16.96
CA GLY A 113 -5.26 -7.40 15.51
C GLY A 113 -4.21 -8.33 14.88
N ALA A 114 -3.37 -8.97 15.70
CA ALA A 114 -2.40 -9.96 15.23
C ALA A 114 -3.09 -11.03 14.36
N GLY A 115 -2.52 -11.30 13.19
CA GLY A 115 -3.10 -12.20 12.20
C GLY A 115 -3.99 -11.52 11.15
N VAL A 116 -4.35 -10.23 11.30
CA VAL A 116 -5.00 -9.45 10.24
C VAL A 116 -3.92 -8.72 9.44
N PRO A 117 -3.85 -8.89 8.10
CA PRO A 117 -2.97 -8.09 7.28
C PRO A 117 -3.29 -6.61 7.45
N ASP A 118 -2.33 -5.83 7.96
CA ASP A 118 -2.45 -4.38 7.88
C ASP A 118 -2.01 -3.96 6.48
N VAL A 119 -2.99 -3.79 5.58
CA VAL A 119 -2.77 -3.38 4.19
C VAL A 119 -2.03 -2.05 4.05
N THR A 120 -1.93 -1.29 5.15
CA THR A 120 -1.22 -0.01 5.22
C THR A 120 0.07 -0.05 6.04
N ALA A 121 0.17 -0.92 7.05
CA ALA A 121 1.33 -1.00 7.94
C ALA A 121 2.27 -2.17 7.67
N GLN A 122 1.89 -3.19 6.89
CA GLN A 122 2.79 -4.30 6.54
C GLN A 122 4.10 -3.82 5.87
N PHE A 123 4.13 -2.58 5.37
CA PHE A 123 5.25 -1.95 4.68
C PHE A 123 5.95 -0.85 5.48
N LEU A 124 5.36 -0.41 6.60
CA LEU A 124 5.81 0.73 7.41
C LEU A 124 5.98 0.40 8.90
N ASP A 125 5.48 -0.76 9.33
CA ASP A 125 5.68 -1.38 10.64
C ASP A 125 6.91 -2.30 10.65
N ALA A 126 7.66 -2.33 9.55
CA ALA A 126 8.99 -2.90 9.57
C ALA A 126 9.96 -1.79 10.02
N PRO A 127 10.53 -1.87 11.25
CA PRO A 127 11.52 -0.90 11.66
C PRO A 127 12.66 -0.89 10.63
N LYS A 128 13.29 0.27 10.40
CA LYS A 128 14.52 0.41 9.58
C LYS A 128 15.63 -0.58 9.99
N THR A 129 15.47 -1.29 11.10
CA THR A 129 16.31 -2.41 11.51
C THR A 129 16.22 -3.59 10.55
N ARG A 130 15.06 -3.89 9.93
CA ARG A 130 14.87 -5.04 9.02
C ARG A 130 15.09 -4.72 7.55
N TYR A 131 14.93 -3.45 7.15
CA TYR A 131 15.04 -3.01 5.76
C TYR A 131 15.97 -1.81 5.61
N ALA A 132 16.83 -1.83 4.60
CA ALA A 132 17.54 -0.66 4.12
C ALA A 132 16.59 0.15 3.21
N VAL A 133 16.41 1.43 3.52
CA VAL A 133 15.54 2.34 2.77
C VAL A 133 16.41 3.27 1.93
N SER A 134 16.15 3.35 0.63
CA SER A 134 16.85 4.24 -0.28
C SER A 134 15.88 5.02 -1.16
N ASP A 135 16.35 6.17 -1.64
CA ASP A 135 15.60 7.01 -2.55
C ASP A 135 15.65 6.44 -3.96
N ALA A 136 14.50 6.35 -4.62
CA ALA A 136 14.37 5.89 -6.00
C ALA A 136 13.81 6.97 -6.93
N GLY A 137 13.87 8.24 -6.53
CA GLY A 137 13.45 9.38 -7.33
C GLY A 137 11.99 9.77 -7.12
N ARG A 138 11.41 10.41 -8.13
CA ARG A 138 10.02 10.89 -8.12
C ARG A 138 9.23 10.21 -9.23
N GLY A 139 7.93 10.10 -9.02
CA GLY A 139 6.99 9.67 -10.03
C GLY A 139 5.61 10.21 -9.73
N GLU A 140 4.61 9.57 -10.32
CA GLU A 140 3.23 9.94 -10.17
C GLU A 140 2.37 8.68 -10.13
N VAL A 141 1.33 8.67 -9.30
CA VAL A 141 0.31 7.62 -9.28
C VAL A 141 -1.06 8.30 -9.33
N GLY A 142 -1.82 8.04 -10.39
CA GLY A 142 -3.17 8.61 -10.54
C GLY A 142 -3.23 10.13 -10.49
N ARG A 143 -2.30 10.83 -11.19
CA ARG A 143 -2.17 12.30 -11.18
C ARG A 143 -1.76 12.91 -9.84
N ARG A 144 -1.19 12.10 -8.95
CA ARG A 144 -0.68 12.55 -7.66
C ARG A 144 0.83 12.37 -7.63
N PRO A 145 1.61 13.45 -7.42
CA PRO A 145 3.06 13.36 -7.33
C PRO A 145 3.45 12.53 -6.12
N ALA A 146 4.45 11.67 -6.30
CA ALA A 146 4.92 10.77 -5.26
C ALA A 146 6.44 10.67 -5.24
N ARG A 147 7.00 10.55 -4.04
CA ARG A 147 8.38 10.12 -3.83
C ARG A 147 8.44 8.59 -3.83
N ILE A 148 9.40 8.04 -4.56
CA ILE A 148 9.58 6.60 -4.69
C ILE A 148 10.69 6.17 -3.74
N LEU A 149 10.41 5.18 -2.90
CA LEU A 149 11.41 4.57 -2.02
C LEU A 149 11.59 3.10 -2.37
N THR A 150 12.83 2.63 -2.29
CA THR A 150 13.15 1.20 -2.33
C THR A 150 13.46 0.71 -0.92
N LEU A 151 12.90 -0.43 -0.57
CA LEU A 151 13.18 -1.15 0.67
C LEU A 151 13.84 -2.47 0.30
N VAL A 152 15.01 -2.75 0.86
CA VAL A 152 15.74 -4.02 0.64
C VAL A 152 15.93 -4.71 1.98
N ALA A 153 15.58 -5.99 2.04
CA ALA A 153 15.73 -6.81 3.23
C ALA A 153 17.19 -6.88 3.67
N LYS A 154 17.45 -6.71 4.97
CA LYS A 154 18.78 -6.91 5.57
C LYS A 154 19.04 -8.36 5.96
N GLU A 155 17.98 -9.15 6.10
CA GLU A 155 17.99 -10.54 6.56
C GLU A 155 16.95 -11.35 5.77
N ALA A 156 17.11 -12.66 5.67
CA ALA A 156 16.22 -13.52 4.90
C ALA A 156 14.89 -13.82 5.60
N SER A 157 14.81 -13.70 6.93
CA SER A 157 13.61 -14.02 7.72
C SER A 157 12.60 -12.87 7.74
N VAL A 158 12.21 -12.38 6.57
CA VAL A 158 11.29 -11.26 6.40
C VAL A 158 10.25 -11.58 5.32
N PRO A 159 9.07 -10.93 5.34
CA PRO A 159 7.98 -11.27 4.42
C PRO A 159 8.25 -10.95 2.93
N PHE A 160 9.23 -10.11 2.62
CA PHE A 160 9.62 -9.77 1.23
C PHE A 160 11.11 -9.39 1.17
N SER A 161 11.78 -9.76 0.08
CA SER A 161 13.21 -9.47 -0.15
C SER A 161 13.44 -8.03 -0.62
N LYS A 162 12.51 -7.49 -1.40
CA LYS A 162 12.52 -6.13 -1.92
C LYS A 162 11.10 -5.57 -1.99
N ALA A 163 10.98 -4.27 -1.75
CA ALA A 163 9.78 -3.52 -2.08
C ALA A 163 10.09 -2.16 -2.70
N ILE A 164 9.17 -1.65 -3.51
CA ILE A 164 9.16 -0.29 -4.03
C ILE A 164 7.82 0.33 -3.63
N ILE A 165 7.88 1.50 -3.00
CA ILE A 165 6.68 2.21 -2.53
C ILE A 165 6.62 3.61 -3.11
N TRP A 166 5.42 4.05 -3.49
CA TRP A 166 5.14 5.40 -3.97
C TRP A 166 4.39 6.16 -2.89
N VAL A 167 5.10 7.04 -2.19
CA VAL A 167 4.58 7.86 -1.08
C VAL A 167 4.08 9.19 -1.64
N ASP A 168 2.79 9.44 -1.52
CA ASP A 168 2.13 10.66 -1.98
C ASP A 168 2.77 11.91 -1.36
N ASP A 169 3.12 12.92 -2.14
CA ASP A 169 3.78 14.13 -1.63
C ASP A 169 2.83 15.01 -0.78
N VAL A 170 1.52 14.90 -0.97
CA VAL A 170 0.53 15.76 -0.29
C VAL A 170 0.17 15.23 1.08
N ASP A 171 -0.22 13.95 1.17
CA ASP A 171 -0.74 13.38 2.42
C ASP A 171 0.15 12.29 3.03
N GLY A 172 1.24 11.90 2.36
CA GLY A 172 2.19 10.90 2.88
C GLY A 172 1.68 9.47 2.84
N LEU A 173 0.49 9.22 2.30
CA LEU A 173 -0.03 7.87 2.18
C LEU A 173 0.56 7.18 0.94
N VAL A 174 0.78 5.87 1.02
CA VAL A 174 1.23 5.06 -0.10
C VAL A 174 0.12 4.92 -1.13
N ARG A 175 0.44 5.14 -2.41
CA ARG A 175 -0.48 5.03 -3.56
C ARG A 175 -0.23 3.80 -4.41
N GLN A 176 1.00 3.30 -4.43
CA GLN A 176 1.38 2.09 -5.13
C GLN A 176 2.44 1.36 -4.34
N PHE A 177 2.42 0.04 -4.46
CA PHE A 177 3.33 -0.86 -3.79
C PHE A 177 3.72 -1.98 -4.75
N GLU A 178 5.00 -2.34 -4.78
CA GLU A 178 5.51 -3.49 -5.52
C GLU A 178 6.44 -4.28 -4.58
N MET A 179 6.19 -5.58 -4.39
CA MET A 179 7.07 -6.47 -3.62
C MET A 179 7.57 -7.63 -4.46
N THR A 180 8.76 -8.09 -4.11
CA THR A 180 9.30 -9.39 -4.47
C THR A 180 9.33 -10.27 -3.22
N ASP A 181 8.64 -11.40 -3.25
CA ASP A 181 8.67 -12.37 -2.14
C ASP A 181 9.93 -13.26 -2.18
N ALA A 182 10.01 -14.24 -1.27
CA ALA A 182 11.14 -15.15 -1.19
C ALA A 182 11.24 -16.14 -2.36
N ASN A 183 10.18 -16.29 -3.16
CA ASN A 183 10.12 -17.15 -4.34
C ASN A 183 10.19 -16.34 -5.64
N ASP A 184 10.69 -15.10 -5.57
CA ASP A 184 10.76 -14.14 -6.67
C ASP A 184 9.41 -13.79 -7.32
N MET A 185 8.28 -14.06 -6.64
CA MET A 185 6.99 -13.59 -7.12
C MET A 185 6.89 -12.08 -6.93
N VAL A 186 6.52 -11.38 -7.99
CA VAL A 186 6.35 -9.92 -7.97
C VAL A 186 4.88 -9.59 -7.83
N ARG A 187 4.49 -8.97 -6.72
CA ARG A 187 3.14 -8.43 -6.52
C ARG A 187 3.18 -6.92 -6.58
N LYS A 188 2.44 -6.34 -7.50
CA LYS A 188 2.21 -4.90 -7.59
C LYS A 188 0.76 -4.57 -7.28
N ILE A 189 0.53 -3.60 -6.42
CA ILE A 189 -0.80 -3.10 -6.04
C ILE A 189 -0.82 -1.59 -6.26
N THR A 190 -1.79 -1.10 -7.01
CA THR A 190 -2.03 0.32 -7.22
C THR A 190 -3.37 0.69 -6.61
N ILE A 191 -3.37 1.67 -5.71
CA ILE A 191 -4.59 2.22 -5.11
C ILE A 191 -5.18 3.23 -6.10
N THR A 192 -6.39 2.96 -6.57
CA THR A 192 -7.07 3.78 -7.57
C THR A 192 -7.95 4.84 -6.94
N GLU A 193 -8.54 4.54 -5.78
CA GLU A 193 -9.27 5.50 -4.95
C GLU A 193 -8.92 5.24 -3.49
N LEU A 194 -8.84 6.30 -2.67
CA LEU A 194 -8.56 6.21 -1.26
C LEU A 194 -9.37 7.21 -0.45
N THR A 195 -10.02 6.73 0.60
CA THR A 195 -10.65 7.54 1.63
C THR A 195 -10.22 6.99 2.98
N ILE A 196 -9.66 7.86 3.82
CA ILE A 196 -9.27 7.51 5.20
C ILE A 196 -10.24 8.12 6.20
N ASN A 197 -10.37 7.49 7.36
CA ASN A 197 -11.12 7.99 8.51
C ASN A 197 -12.61 8.27 8.26
N ALA A 198 -13.18 7.72 7.18
CA ALA A 198 -14.62 7.72 6.95
C ALA A 198 -15.30 6.59 7.76
N PRO A 199 -16.55 6.78 8.23
CA PRO A 199 -17.32 5.73 8.87
C PRO A 199 -17.49 4.49 7.98
N ILE A 200 -17.38 3.31 8.59
CA ILE A 200 -17.62 2.01 7.92
C ILE A 200 -18.69 1.25 8.69
N ALA A 201 -19.71 0.76 7.98
CA ALA A 201 -20.74 -0.06 8.60
C ALA A 201 -20.17 -1.43 9.01
N MET A 202 -20.40 -1.84 10.26
CA MET A 202 -19.87 -3.12 10.78
C MET A 202 -20.33 -4.36 10.02
N SER A 203 -21.44 -4.28 9.28
CA SER A 203 -21.96 -5.36 8.44
C SER A 203 -20.99 -5.80 7.34
N VAL A 204 -20.11 -4.91 6.86
CA VAL A 204 -19.16 -5.25 5.78
C VAL A 204 -18.07 -6.22 6.23
N PHE A 205 -17.84 -6.33 7.55
CA PHE A 205 -16.84 -7.20 8.15
C PHE A 205 -17.41 -8.58 8.55
N ARG A 206 -18.62 -8.91 8.11
CA ARG A 206 -19.20 -10.24 8.31
C ARG A 206 -18.78 -11.17 7.18
N PHE A 207 -18.27 -12.34 7.54
CA PHE A 207 -18.04 -13.42 6.59
C PHE A 207 -19.22 -14.38 6.62
N THR A 208 -19.81 -14.63 5.44
CA THR A 208 -20.83 -15.66 5.28
C THR A 208 -20.17 -16.87 4.65
N LEU A 209 -20.16 -17.99 5.37
CA LEU A 209 -19.57 -19.24 4.89
C LEU A 209 -20.34 -19.74 3.65
N PRO A 210 -19.69 -19.87 2.48
CA PRO A 210 -20.33 -20.45 1.30
C PRO A 210 -20.76 -21.90 1.54
N LYS A 211 -21.79 -22.37 0.84
CA LYS A 211 -22.24 -23.77 0.95
C LYS A 211 -21.19 -24.72 0.36
N GLY A 212 -21.00 -25.87 1.01
CA GLY A 212 -20.17 -26.96 0.49
C GLY A 212 -18.66 -26.73 0.55
N VAL A 213 -18.18 -25.68 1.22
CA VAL A 213 -16.75 -25.42 1.40
C VAL A 213 -16.24 -26.02 2.71
N LYS A 214 -15.02 -26.56 2.67
CA LYS A 214 -14.33 -27.08 3.86
C LYS A 214 -13.58 -25.96 4.56
N VAL A 215 -13.72 -25.86 5.88
CA VAL A 215 -12.96 -24.89 6.69
C VAL A 215 -11.67 -25.55 7.18
N PHE A 216 -10.55 -24.86 7.02
CA PHE A 216 -9.24 -25.25 7.54
C PHE A 216 -8.75 -24.21 8.54
N ASP A 217 -8.51 -24.64 9.78
CA ASP A 217 -7.95 -23.79 10.82
C ASP A 217 -6.41 -23.77 10.74
N GLN A 218 -5.83 -22.57 10.69
CA GLN A 218 -4.39 -22.35 10.77
C GLN A 218 -4.01 -21.69 12.11
N GLY A 219 -2.94 -22.20 12.74
CA GLY A 219 -2.41 -21.66 13.99
C GLY A 219 -3.07 -22.24 15.26
N GLN A 220 -3.38 -23.55 15.23
CA GLN A 220 -3.50 -24.35 16.46
C GLN A 220 -2.09 -24.83 16.87
#